data_AF-A0A2D5ILX8-F1
#
_entry.id   AF-A0A2D5ILX8-F1
#
_cell.length_a   1.000
_cell.length_b   1.000
_cell.length_c   1.000
_cell.angle_alpha   90.00
_cell.angle_beta   90.00
_cell.angle_gamma   90.00
#
_symmetry.space_group_name_H-M   'P 1'
#
loop_
_entity.id
_entity.type
_entity.pdbx_description
1 polymer ?
#
loop_
_entity_poly.entity_id
_entity_poly.type
_entity_poly.pdbx_seq_one_letter_code
_entity_poly.pdbx_strand_id
1 'polypeptide(L)'
;MTDVDVTPSDERDSRTNASDAGGGRMDTTGLVCSILGVVTCGLWLLSIPGLVLSLVAMKRHPSGKAKAGVVLGAIGVAEFILTVPFLIGLLLPSLATAERAALVEKNANQMSQIHKAMLEMANSGSGGYLPVPGRIDKVKDPGLPHHVDPWGTPYRVDPGPAGKAAPVVKSDGPDRVPDTEDDLRHPPE
;
A
#
# COMPACT_ATOMS: atom_id res chain seq x y z
N MET A 1 33.44 89.58 -2.73
CA MET A 1 33.09 89.01 -4.05
C MET A 1 32.56 87.63 -3.76
N THR A 2 31.22 87.48 -3.82
CA THR A 2 30.41 86.24 -3.99
C THR A 2 30.60 85.11 -2.98
N ASP A 3 29.62 84.33 -2.54
CA ASP A 3 28.15 84.28 -2.55
C ASP A 3 27.81 82.90 -1.92
N VAL A 4 26.52 82.63 -1.72
CA VAL A 4 25.90 81.30 -1.52
C VAL A 4 25.77 80.76 -0.08
N ASP A 5 24.58 81.03 0.44
CA ASP A 5 23.80 80.25 1.41
C ASP A 5 23.51 78.84 0.87
N VAL A 6 23.84 77.78 1.63
CA VAL A 6 23.46 76.39 1.34
C VAL A 6 22.91 75.76 2.62
N THR A 7 21.62 75.48 2.59
CA THR A 7 20.84 74.74 3.59
C THR A 7 21.28 73.28 3.71
N PRO A 8 21.25 72.67 4.92
CA PRO A 8 21.47 71.24 5.08
C PRO A 8 20.13 70.51 4.99
N SER A 9 19.80 69.97 3.81
CA SER A 9 18.63 69.11 3.62
C SER A 9 19.06 67.76 3.06
N ASP A 10 18.61 66.69 3.72
CA ASP A 10 18.42 65.34 3.18
C ASP A 10 19.64 64.53 2.71
N GLU A 11 20.40 64.01 3.68
CA GLU A 11 21.36 62.93 3.42
C GLU A 11 21.23 61.77 4.42
N ARG A 12 19.99 61.35 4.74
CA ARG A 12 19.79 60.22 5.66
C ARG A 12 18.61 59.26 5.42
N ASP A 13 17.99 59.26 4.23
CA ASP A 13 16.89 58.31 3.92
C ASP A 13 17.14 57.36 2.72
N SER A 14 18.36 57.31 2.17
CA SER A 14 18.64 56.51 0.97
C SER A 14 19.23 55.11 1.25
N ARG A 15 19.37 54.69 2.51
CA ARG A 15 20.05 53.41 2.86
C ARG A 15 19.13 52.26 3.27
N THR A 16 17.82 52.45 3.32
CA THR A 16 16.89 51.42 3.84
C THR A 16 15.94 50.81 2.82
N ASN A 17 15.92 51.27 1.56
CA ASN A 17 14.91 50.82 0.58
C ASN A 17 15.45 50.01 -0.60
N ALA A 18 16.66 49.43 -0.51
CA ALA A 18 17.25 48.65 -1.61
C ALA A 18 17.39 47.15 -1.32
N SER A 19 16.82 46.63 -0.23
CA SER A 19 16.95 45.22 0.14
C SER A 19 15.65 44.40 0.15
N ASP A 20 14.50 44.94 -0.25
CA ASP A 20 13.21 44.26 -0.02
C ASP A 20 12.24 44.12 -1.21
N ALA A 21 12.76 44.15 -2.45
CA ALA A 21 11.90 44.05 -3.65
C ALA A 21 12.10 42.78 -4.51
N GLY A 22 12.83 41.76 -4.03
CA GLY A 22 13.21 40.60 -4.84
C GLY A 22 13.01 39.21 -4.23
N GLY A 23 12.68 39.09 -2.94
CA GLY A 23 12.76 37.82 -2.20
C GLY A 23 11.54 36.90 -2.32
N GLY A 24 10.31 37.43 -2.33
CA GLY A 24 9.11 36.60 -2.15
C GLY A 24 8.76 35.66 -3.32
N ARG A 25 9.17 35.98 -4.55
CA ARG A 25 8.79 35.17 -5.72
C ARG A 25 9.72 33.98 -5.91
N MET A 26 11.00 34.12 -5.59
CA MET A 26 11.98 33.05 -5.83
C MET A 26 11.87 31.96 -4.76
N ASP A 27 11.61 32.34 -3.50
CA ASP A 27 11.38 31.40 -2.40
C ASP A 27 10.05 30.64 -2.56
N THR A 28 8.98 31.34 -2.96
CA THR A 28 7.69 30.70 -3.24
C THR A 28 7.78 29.75 -4.44
N THR A 29 8.55 30.09 -5.48
CA THR A 29 8.71 29.21 -6.64
C THR A 29 9.51 27.97 -6.29
N GLY A 30 10.54 28.09 -5.43
CA GLY A 30 11.32 26.95 -4.94
C GLY A 30 10.48 26.01 -4.06
N LEU A 31 9.66 26.56 -3.17
CA LEU A 31 8.76 25.79 -2.32
C LEU A 31 7.65 25.11 -3.13
N VAL A 32 7.05 25.81 -4.09
CA VAL A 32 6.05 25.24 -5.00
C VAL A 32 6.67 24.16 -5.89
N CYS A 33 7.91 24.35 -6.38
CA CYS A 33 8.62 23.34 -7.17
C CYS A 33 8.97 22.10 -6.33
N SER A 34 9.35 22.27 -5.06
CA SER A 34 9.62 21.19 -4.12
C SER A 34 8.35 20.41 -3.77
N ILE A 35 7.25 21.11 -3.47
CA ILE A 35 5.95 20.48 -3.20
C ILE A 35 5.43 19.76 -4.45
N LEU A 36 5.54 20.36 -5.64
CA LEU A 36 5.18 19.68 -6.87
C LEU A 36 6.05 18.45 -7.11
N GLY A 37 7.34 18.49 -6.82
CA GLY A 37 8.24 17.34 -6.94
C GLY A 37 7.92 16.19 -5.98
N VAL A 38 7.51 16.51 -4.75
CA VAL A 38 7.11 15.51 -3.74
C VAL A 38 5.71 14.96 -4.03
N VAL A 39 4.75 15.83 -4.38
CA VAL A 39 3.35 15.46 -4.67
C VAL A 39 3.23 14.67 -5.98
N THR A 40 4.13 14.86 -6.93
CA THR A 40 4.15 14.07 -8.18
C THR A 40 4.83 12.71 -8.05
N CYS A 41 5.30 12.28 -6.87
CA CYS A 41 5.90 10.96 -6.64
C CYS A 41 6.77 10.50 -7.82
N GLY A 42 7.85 11.23 -8.08
CA GLY A 42 8.84 10.88 -9.07
C GLY A 42 8.73 11.69 -10.37
N LEU A 43 9.85 12.29 -10.73
CA LEU A 43 10.21 12.79 -12.05
C LEU A 43 10.13 11.74 -13.19
N TRP A 44 9.34 10.68 -13.05
CA TRP A 44 9.17 9.60 -14.00
C TRP A 44 8.49 10.03 -15.30
N LEU A 45 7.50 10.92 -15.23
CA LEU A 45 6.79 11.41 -16.41
C LEU A 45 7.46 12.63 -17.06
N LEU A 46 8.30 13.39 -16.33
CA LEU A 46 9.03 14.55 -16.88
C LEU A 46 10.47 14.25 -17.29
N SER A 47 11.08 13.16 -16.82
CA SER A 47 12.45 12.78 -17.23
C SER A 47 12.52 12.43 -18.72
N ILE A 48 11.53 11.71 -19.26
CA ILE A 48 11.52 11.34 -20.69
C ILE A 48 11.29 12.58 -21.59
N PRO A 49 10.26 13.43 -21.38
CA PRO A 49 10.10 14.67 -22.16
C PRO A 49 11.23 15.67 -21.92
N GLY A 50 11.77 15.74 -20.70
CA GLY A 50 12.88 16.62 -20.33
C GLY A 50 14.19 16.24 -21.02
N LEU A 51 14.47 14.94 -21.13
CA LEU A 51 15.61 14.42 -21.88
C LEU A 51 15.44 14.66 -23.38
N VAL A 52 14.23 14.46 -23.93
CA VAL A 52 13.91 14.75 -25.34
C VAL A 52 14.08 16.24 -25.65
N LEU A 53 13.56 17.14 -24.81
CA LEU A 53 13.72 18.59 -24.96
C LEU A 53 15.19 19.02 -24.82
N SER A 54 15.95 18.39 -23.92
CA SER A 54 17.38 18.64 -23.74
C SER A 54 18.21 18.20 -24.96
N LEU A 55 17.86 17.05 -25.56
CA LEU A 55 18.50 16.54 -26.79
C LEU A 55 18.18 17.42 -28.01
N VAL A 56 16.93 17.89 -28.13
CA VAL A 56 16.48 18.77 -29.21
C VAL A 56 17.09 20.17 -29.06
N ALA A 57 17.26 20.68 -27.83
CA ALA A 57 17.93 21.95 -27.56
C ALA A 57 19.42 21.91 -27.92
N MET A 58 20.12 20.78 -27.69
CA MET A 58 21.51 20.59 -28.13
C MET A 58 21.68 20.65 -29.65
N LYS A 59 20.67 20.22 -30.43
CA LYS A 59 20.72 20.32 -31.90
C LYS A 59 20.59 21.75 -32.43
N ARG A 60 20.13 22.71 -31.62
CA ARG A 60 19.82 24.07 -32.09
C ARG A 60 20.77 25.16 -31.59
N HIS A 61 21.28 25.11 -30.35
CA HIS A 61 22.33 26.04 -29.87
C HIS A 61 22.98 25.52 -28.58
N PRO A 62 24.33 25.37 -28.51
CA PRO A 62 25.02 24.86 -27.32
C PRO A 62 25.11 25.95 -26.25
N SER A 63 24.04 26.16 -25.49
CA SER A 63 24.06 27.01 -24.30
C SER A 63 24.22 26.16 -23.04
N GLY A 64 24.99 26.63 -22.05
CA GLY A 64 25.34 25.89 -20.82
C GLY A 64 24.16 25.33 -20.03
N LYS A 65 22.95 25.87 -20.25
CA LYS A 65 21.68 25.39 -19.69
C LYS A 65 21.28 24.00 -20.19
N ALA A 66 21.65 23.63 -21.43
CA ALA A 66 21.40 22.30 -21.97
C ALA A 66 22.20 21.21 -21.24
N LYS A 67 23.44 21.50 -20.85
CA LYS A 67 24.28 20.58 -20.05
C LYS A 67 23.67 20.29 -18.67
N ALA A 68 23.09 21.31 -18.04
CA ALA A 68 22.43 21.16 -16.75
C ALA A 68 21.19 20.24 -16.82
N GLY A 69 20.43 20.33 -17.91
CA GLY A 69 19.27 19.44 -18.15
C GLY A 69 19.65 17.98 -18.32
N VAL A 70 20.75 17.69 -19.04
CA VAL A 70 21.24 16.31 -19.21
C VAL A 70 21.69 15.71 -17.88
N VAL A 71 22.38 16.49 -17.03
CA VAL A 71 22.84 16.00 -15.72
C VAL A 71 21.67 15.68 -14.79
N LEU A 72 20.66 16.56 -14.70
CA LEU A 72 19.46 16.30 -13.90
C LEU A 72 18.66 15.10 -14.43
N GLY A 73 18.56 14.95 -15.76
CA GLY A 73 17.92 13.80 -16.39
C GLY A 73 18.66 12.49 -16.08
N ALA A 74 19.99 12.48 -16.16
CA ALA A 74 20.81 11.31 -15.84
C ALA A 74 20.69 10.89 -14.37
N ILE A 75 20.64 11.85 -13.45
CA ILE A 75 20.42 11.59 -12.02
C ILE A 75 19.02 10.98 -11.81
N GLY A 76 17.98 11.55 -12.43
CA GLY A 76 16.62 11.01 -12.31
C GLY A 76 16.46 9.60 -12.90
N VAL A 77 17.12 9.30 -14.03
CA VAL A 77 17.13 7.94 -14.58
C VAL A 77 17.91 6.96 -13.70
N ALA A 78 19.06 7.39 -13.15
CA ALA A 78 19.84 6.57 -12.23
C ALA A 78 19.07 6.26 -10.94
N GLU A 79 18.40 7.25 -10.36
CA GLU A 79 17.51 7.07 -9.21
C GLU A 79 16.37 6.11 -9.55
N PHE A 80 15.74 6.27 -10.71
CA PHE A 80 14.66 5.38 -11.12
C PHE A 80 15.12 3.91 -11.21
N ILE A 81 16.24 3.65 -11.89
CA ILE A 81 16.79 2.30 -12.05
C ILE A 81 17.17 1.66 -10.71
N LEU A 82 17.55 2.45 -9.70
CA LEU A 82 17.93 1.95 -8.38
C LEU A 82 16.71 1.80 -7.46
N THR A 83 15.85 2.80 -7.38
CA THR A 83 14.76 2.88 -6.40
C THR A 83 13.63 1.91 -6.73
N VAL A 84 13.26 1.72 -8.00
CA VAL A 84 12.11 0.86 -8.34
C VAL A 84 12.35 -0.63 -8.10
N PRO A 85 13.45 -1.26 -8.55
CA PRO A 85 13.69 -2.65 -8.18
C PRO A 85 13.89 -2.82 -6.66
N PHE A 86 14.41 -1.81 -5.96
CA PHE A 86 14.52 -1.83 -4.50
C PHE A 86 13.14 -1.80 -3.82
N LEU A 87 12.23 -0.93 -4.27
CA LEU A 87 10.85 -0.88 -3.76
C LEU A 87 10.09 -2.17 -4.06
N ILE A 88 10.21 -2.70 -5.28
CA ILE A 88 9.58 -3.99 -5.64
C ILE A 88 10.16 -5.12 -4.79
N GLY A 89 11.49 -5.16 -4.63
CA GLY A 89 12.18 -6.13 -3.79
C GLY A 89 11.77 -6.08 -2.32
N LEU A 90 11.43 -4.89 -1.81
CA LEU A 90 10.90 -4.70 -0.45
C LEU A 90 9.41 -5.03 -0.34
N LEU A 91 8.61 -4.74 -1.38
CA LEU A 91 7.17 -4.96 -1.38
C LEU A 91 6.78 -6.43 -1.51
N LEU A 92 7.50 -7.23 -2.30
CA LEU A 92 7.17 -8.64 -2.49
C LEU A 92 7.10 -9.44 -1.17
N PRO A 93 8.12 -9.39 -0.28
CA PRO A 93 8.06 -10.10 0.99
C PRO A 93 6.98 -9.54 1.94
N SER A 94 6.73 -8.24 1.92
CA SER A 94 5.68 -7.65 2.78
C SER A 94 4.26 -7.96 2.29
N LEU A 95 4.06 -8.04 0.97
CA LEU A 95 2.79 -8.48 0.39
C LEU A 95 2.54 -9.96 0.68
N ALA A 96 3.57 -10.80 0.55
CA ALA A 96 3.44 -12.23 0.83
C ALA A 96 3.07 -12.52 2.30
N THR A 97 3.59 -11.75 3.25
CA THR A 97 3.21 -11.90 4.66
C THR A 97 1.80 -11.37 4.95
N ALA A 98 1.44 -10.21 4.36
CA ALA A 98 0.10 -9.65 4.50
C ALA A 98 -0.98 -10.55 3.89
N GLU A 99 -0.70 -11.15 2.73
CA GLU A 99 -1.59 -12.12 2.09
C GLU A 99 -1.80 -13.34 2.99
N ARG A 100 -0.74 -13.92 3.55
CA ARG A 100 -0.86 -15.04 4.50
C ARG A 100 -1.72 -14.70 5.71
N ALA A 101 -1.53 -13.52 6.30
CA ALA A 101 -2.33 -13.07 7.43
C ALA A 101 -3.82 -12.94 7.05
N ALA A 102 -4.12 -12.35 5.90
CA ALA A 102 -5.48 -12.20 5.40
C ALA A 102 -6.16 -13.56 5.11
N LEU A 103 -5.42 -14.54 4.59
CA LEU A 103 -5.93 -15.89 4.37
C LEU A 103 -6.32 -16.57 5.70
N VAL A 104 -5.47 -16.46 6.72
CA VAL A 104 -5.75 -17.03 8.06
C VAL A 104 -6.99 -16.39 8.70
N GLU A 105 -7.12 -15.06 8.63
CA GLU A 105 -8.30 -14.35 9.15
C GLU A 105 -9.59 -14.73 8.40
N LYS A 106 -9.51 -14.84 7.06
CA LYS A 106 -10.63 -15.31 6.25
C LYS A 106 -11.06 -16.72 6.64
N ASN A 107 -10.09 -17.62 6.85
CA ASN A 107 -10.34 -18.98 7.30
C ASN A 107 -11.09 -19.01 8.63
N ALA A 108 -10.58 -18.28 9.64
CA ALA A 108 -11.19 -18.21 10.97
C ALA A 108 -12.64 -17.69 10.93
N ASN A 109 -12.90 -16.66 10.12
CA ASN A 109 -14.24 -16.10 9.94
C ASN A 109 -15.20 -17.09 9.26
N GLN A 110 -14.74 -17.81 8.24
CA GLN A 110 -15.55 -18.82 7.56
C GLN A 110 -15.85 -20.02 8.47
N MET A 111 -14.85 -20.53 9.19
CA MET A 111 -15.03 -21.61 10.17
C MET A 111 -16.01 -21.23 11.28
N SER A 112 -15.95 -19.98 11.77
CA SER A 112 -16.90 -19.49 12.77
C SER A 112 -18.32 -19.41 12.23
N GLN A 113 -18.51 -18.97 10.99
CA GLN A 113 -19.83 -18.94 10.34
C GLN A 113 -20.40 -20.36 10.16
N ILE A 114 -19.57 -21.30 9.72
CA ILE A 114 -19.96 -22.71 9.57
C ILE A 114 -20.34 -23.30 10.93
N HIS A 115 -19.52 -23.09 11.95
CA HIS A 115 -19.80 -23.58 13.30
C HIS A 115 -21.10 -22.98 13.87
N LYS A 116 -21.33 -21.68 13.69
CA LYS A 116 -22.59 -21.02 14.08
C LYS A 116 -23.79 -21.62 13.35
N ALA A 117 -23.69 -21.84 12.03
CA ALA A 117 -24.75 -22.45 11.25
C ALA A 117 -25.08 -23.88 11.72
N MET A 118 -24.06 -24.65 12.13
CA MET A 118 -24.29 -25.97 12.73
C MET A 118 -24.99 -25.90 14.08
N LEU A 119 -24.63 -24.95 14.93
CA LEU A 119 -25.31 -24.74 16.21
C LEU A 119 -26.75 -24.28 16.03
N GLU A 120 -27.00 -23.40 15.06
CA GLU A 120 -28.36 -22.96 14.71
C GLU A 120 -29.22 -24.13 14.18
N MET A 121 -28.63 -24.98 13.34
CA MET A 121 -29.27 -26.20 12.85
C MET A 121 -29.57 -27.19 13.98
N ALA A 122 -28.64 -27.37 14.92
CA ALA A 122 -28.84 -28.22 16.10
C ALA A 122 -29.96 -27.69 17.03
N ASN A 123 -30.08 -26.36 17.17
CA ASN A 123 -31.05 -25.71 18.04
C ASN A 123 -32.43 -25.48 17.38
N SER A 124 -32.60 -25.83 16.10
CA SER A 124 -33.87 -25.71 15.37
C SER A 124 -34.86 -26.77 15.87
N GLY A 125 -35.71 -26.37 16.83
CA GLY A 125 -36.47 -27.21 17.77
C GLY A 125 -37.54 -28.20 17.24
N SER A 126 -37.47 -28.70 16.01
CA SER A 126 -38.36 -29.80 15.56
C SER A 126 -37.69 -30.88 14.69
N GLY A 127 -36.38 -30.78 14.46
CA GLY A 127 -35.62 -31.77 13.68
C GLY A 127 -34.13 -31.49 13.64
N GLY A 128 -33.59 -30.78 14.63
CA GLY A 128 -32.19 -30.39 14.68
C GLY A 128 -31.28 -31.62 14.67
N TYR A 129 -30.44 -31.70 13.65
CA TYR A 129 -29.39 -32.70 13.53
C TYR A 129 -28.06 -31.98 13.34
N LEU A 130 -26.98 -32.60 13.80
CA LEU A 130 -25.65 -32.19 13.43
C LEU A 130 -25.26 -32.90 12.12
N PRO A 131 -24.57 -32.20 11.19
CA PRO A 131 -24.05 -32.83 9.99
C PRO A 131 -23.18 -34.04 10.35
N VAL A 132 -23.21 -35.07 9.50
CA VAL A 132 -22.42 -36.28 9.71
C VAL A 132 -20.93 -35.90 9.66
N PRO A 133 -20.10 -36.40 10.60
CA PRO A 133 -18.66 -36.14 10.56
C PRO A 133 -18.04 -36.46 9.20
N GLY A 134 -17.19 -35.56 8.71
CA GLY A 134 -16.62 -35.64 7.38
C GLY A 134 -16.51 -34.29 6.68
N ARG A 135 -16.19 -34.30 5.39
CA ARG A 135 -16.10 -33.08 4.57
C ARG A 135 -17.50 -32.51 4.30
N ILE A 136 -17.63 -31.20 4.42
CA ILE A 136 -18.88 -30.48 4.16
C ILE A 136 -19.16 -30.52 2.65
N ASP A 137 -20.29 -31.13 2.28
CA ASP A 137 -20.70 -31.31 0.89
C ASP A 137 -22.10 -30.75 0.63
N LYS A 138 -22.29 -30.12 -0.54
CA LYS A 138 -23.60 -29.58 -0.99
C LYS A 138 -24.76 -30.57 -0.97
N VAL A 139 -24.45 -31.84 -1.15
CA VAL A 139 -25.45 -32.91 -1.24
C VAL A 139 -25.81 -33.44 0.15
N LYS A 140 -24.83 -33.50 1.06
CA LYS A 140 -25.01 -34.05 2.42
C LYS A 140 -25.55 -32.99 3.37
N ASP A 141 -25.09 -31.75 3.23
CA ASP A 141 -25.33 -30.67 4.18
C ASP A 141 -25.91 -29.42 3.50
N PRO A 142 -27.06 -29.50 2.83
CA PRO A 142 -27.60 -28.40 2.03
C PRO A 142 -27.86 -27.11 2.83
N GLY A 143 -28.04 -27.21 4.15
CA GLY A 143 -28.26 -26.09 5.05
C GLY A 143 -26.98 -25.39 5.56
N LEU A 144 -25.80 -25.87 5.20
CA LEU A 144 -24.53 -25.26 5.63
C LEU A 144 -23.93 -24.32 4.58
N PRO A 145 -23.13 -23.34 5.00
CA PRO A 145 -22.29 -22.59 4.07
C PRO A 145 -21.23 -23.51 3.44
N HIS A 146 -21.26 -23.61 2.11
CA HIS A 146 -20.35 -24.44 1.32
C HIS A 146 -19.08 -23.71 0.93
N HIS A 147 -18.48 -23.01 1.91
CA HIS A 147 -17.21 -22.34 1.69
C HIS A 147 -16.09 -23.36 1.57
N VAL A 148 -15.09 -23.01 0.76
CA VAL A 148 -13.79 -23.66 0.78
C VAL A 148 -12.84 -22.82 1.60
N ASP A 149 -11.86 -23.47 2.21
CA ASP A 149 -10.77 -22.79 2.88
C ASP A 149 -9.94 -21.96 1.88
N PRO A 150 -9.04 -21.08 2.38
CA PRO A 150 -8.22 -20.25 1.50
C PRO A 150 -7.28 -21.04 0.57
N TRP A 151 -7.05 -22.33 0.85
CA TRP A 151 -6.18 -23.22 0.09
C TRP A 151 -6.92 -24.11 -0.90
N GLY A 152 -8.25 -23.98 -0.98
CA GLY A 152 -9.13 -24.64 -1.95
C GLY A 152 -9.70 -25.98 -1.48
N THR A 153 -9.58 -26.30 -0.19
CA THR A 153 -10.06 -27.55 0.38
C THR A 153 -11.39 -27.33 1.11
N PRO A 154 -12.39 -28.21 0.94
CA PRO A 154 -13.61 -28.15 1.74
C PRO A 154 -13.32 -28.41 3.21
N TYR A 155 -13.94 -27.60 4.09
CA TYR A 155 -13.84 -27.78 5.54
C TYR A 155 -14.32 -29.18 5.97
N ARG A 156 -13.67 -29.72 7.01
CA ARG A 156 -14.04 -30.98 7.67
C ARG A 156 -14.77 -30.69 8.98
N VAL A 157 -15.70 -31.57 9.34
CA VAL A 157 -16.40 -31.55 10.61
C VAL A 157 -16.02 -32.80 11.37
N ASP A 158 -15.49 -32.60 12.58
CA ASP A 158 -15.21 -33.66 13.52
C ASP A 158 -16.18 -33.61 14.70
N PRO A 159 -16.53 -34.77 15.29
CA PRO A 159 -17.34 -34.79 16.49
C PRO A 159 -16.58 -34.07 17.63
N GLY A 160 -17.34 -33.32 18.43
CA GLY A 160 -16.77 -32.62 19.59
C GLY A 160 -16.05 -33.58 20.55
N PRO A 161 -14.97 -33.14 21.21
CA PRO A 161 -14.22 -33.99 22.13
C PRO A 161 -15.12 -34.54 23.24
N ALA A 162 -15.01 -35.85 23.46
CA ALA A 162 -15.60 -36.69 24.52
C ALA A 162 -16.63 -36.00 25.45
N GLY A 163 -17.88 -35.89 24.98
CA GLY A 163 -19.02 -35.44 25.79
C GLY A 163 -19.49 -34.01 25.56
N LYS A 164 -18.84 -33.22 24.70
CA LYS A 164 -19.36 -31.93 24.23
C LYS A 164 -20.21 -32.11 22.98
N ALA A 165 -21.43 -31.58 22.99
CA ALA A 165 -22.37 -31.63 21.85
C ALA A 165 -22.00 -30.68 20.70
N ALA A 166 -20.95 -29.86 20.84
CA ALA A 166 -20.60 -28.86 19.83
C ALA A 166 -19.64 -29.46 18.78
N PRO A 167 -19.98 -29.40 17.47
CA PRO A 167 -19.12 -29.90 16.40
C PRO A 167 -17.86 -29.04 16.26
N VAL A 168 -16.75 -29.65 15.85
CA VAL A 168 -15.49 -28.94 15.56
C VAL A 168 -15.32 -28.83 14.06
N VAL A 169 -15.11 -27.63 13.55
CA VAL A 169 -14.81 -27.38 12.14
C VAL A 169 -13.30 -27.32 11.98
N LYS A 170 -12.74 -28.07 11.04
CA LYS A 170 -11.31 -28.10 10.69
C LYS A 170 -11.06 -27.67 9.25
N SER A 171 -9.91 -27.04 9.02
CA SER A 171 -9.33 -26.78 7.70
C SER A 171 -8.01 -27.53 7.60
N ASP A 172 -7.76 -28.14 6.43
CA ASP A 172 -6.57 -28.96 6.12
C ASP A 172 -5.32 -28.11 5.84
N GLY A 173 -5.35 -26.81 6.18
CA GLY A 173 -4.23 -25.92 6.03
C GLY A 173 -3.67 -25.76 4.61
N PRO A 174 -2.49 -25.12 4.48
CA PRO A 174 -1.74 -25.03 3.24
C PRO A 174 -1.35 -26.37 2.62
N ASP A 175 -1.08 -27.41 3.42
CA ASP A 175 -0.59 -28.69 2.93
C ASP A 175 -1.70 -29.58 2.35
N ARG A 176 -2.96 -29.29 2.69
CA ARG A 176 -4.18 -30.01 2.27
C ARG A 176 -4.22 -31.45 2.76
N VAL A 177 -3.43 -31.79 3.77
CA VAL A 177 -3.37 -33.11 4.36
C VAL A 177 -4.09 -33.04 5.69
N PRO A 178 -5.06 -33.94 5.94
CA PRO A 178 -5.77 -33.92 7.21
C PRO A 178 -4.87 -34.38 8.37
N ASP A 179 -5.12 -33.82 9.54
CA ASP A 179 -4.54 -34.18 10.84
C ASP A 179 -3.02 -33.93 10.92
N THR A 180 -2.57 -32.84 10.30
CA THR A 180 -1.21 -32.31 10.33
C THR A 180 -1.09 -31.10 11.27
N GLU A 181 0.12 -30.58 11.47
CA GLU A 181 0.37 -29.46 12.40
C GLU A 181 -0.21 -28.12 11.91
N ASP A 182 -0.46 -27.97 10.61
CA ASP A 182 -1.04 -26.78 10.00
C ASP A 182 -2.58 -26.78 9.97
N ASP A 183 -3.21 -27.86 10.46
CA ASP A 183 -4.65 -27.95 10.61
C ASP A 183 -5.17 -26.87 11.56
N LEU A 184 -6.07 -26.04 11.05
CA LEU A 184 -6.76 -25.04 11.86
C LEU A 184 -8.11 -25.59 12.30
N ARG A 185 -8.47 -25.41 13.57
CA ARG A 185 -9.76 -25.85 14.12
C ARG A 185 -10.55 -24.71 14.79
N HIS A 186 -11.87 -24.82 14.75
CA HIS A 186 -12.79 -23.94 15.44
C HIS A 186 -13.89 -24.75 16.16
N PRO A 187 -14.12 -24.52 17.46
CA PRO A 187 -13.40 -23.61 18.35
C PRO A 187 -11.92 -24.03 18.57
N PRO A 188 -11.00 -23.07 18.85
CA PRO A 188 -9.62 -23.39 19.23
C PRO A 188 -9.62 -24.20 20.56
N GLU A 189 -8.56 -25.01 20.80
CA GLU A 189 -8.40 -25.64 22.13
C GLU A 189 -8.06 -24.61 23.20
#